data_AF-A0A952FFS9-F1
#
_entry.id   AF-A0A952FFS9-F1
#
_cell.length_a   1.000
_cell.length_b   1.000
_cell.length_c   1.000
_cell.angle_alpha   90.00
_cell.angle_beta   90.00
_cell.angle_gamma   90.00
#
_symmetry.space_group_name_H-M   'P 1'
#
loop_
_entity.id
_entity.type
_entity.pdbx_description
1 polymer ?
#
loop_
_entity_poly.entity_id
_entity_poly.type
_entity_poly.pdbx_seq_one_letter_code
_entity_poly.pdbx_strand_id
1 'polypeptide(L)'
;MQVDAFAIRLRTGSPMQAADLGVRLCQHAARFVYPCFVAVLIPVGLLCCSTFYIATWLPALLLWCAKPWLDRTVLFVLSRAAFGQSTSLRNLWDARRQVFLKQFFWTWTLRRLSPWRSLTQPVFQLEGTSVWKLRKRLKLIRSGHKRDALLMTSAFGYAETCLCFAVVSLWIWFLPMQDNTGIADLFKHEHAMQWGWTITYLAVIAFLEPFYVACGFAMYLNRRAQLEAWDIEQEFRRAFAA
;
A
#
# COMPACT_ATOMS: atom_id res chain seq x y z
N MET A 1 20.49 18.21 1.73
CA MET A 1 20.01 16.89 2.22
C MET A 1 21.24 16.04 2.50
N GLN A 2 21.42 15.52 3.72
CA GLN A 2 22.52 14.61 4.03
C GLN A 2 22.23 13.27 3.33
N VAL A 3 22.86 13.03 2.19
CA VAL A 3 22.75 11.79 1.43
C VAL A 3 23.28 10.59 2.25
N ASP A 4 24.16 10.87 3.22
CA ASP A 4 24.72 9.92 4.18
C ASP A 4 23.72 9.41 5.25
N ALA A 5 22.54 10.04 5.37
CA ALA A 5 21.53 9.64 6.36
C ALA A 5 20.59 8.52 5.87
N PHE A 6 20.66 8.14 4.58
CA PHE A 6 19.89 7.00 4.08
C PHE A 6 20.61 5.70 4.40
N ALA A 7 19.93 4.80 5.13
CA ALA A 7 20.41 3.43 5.34
C ALA A 7 20.42 2.62 4.02
N ILE A 8 19.80 3.15 2.96
CA ILE A 8 19.64 2.51 1.66
C ILE A 8 20.46 3.26 0.61
N ARG A 9 21.38 2.57 -0.06
CA ARG A 9 22.02 3.11 -1.27
C ARG A 9 21.01 3.14 -2.42
N LEU A 10 20.40 4.31 -2.64
CA LEU A 10 19.52 4.54 -3.79
C LEU A 10 20.38 4.63 -5.05
N ARG A 11 20.42 3.56 -5.86
CA ARG A 11 20.92 3.62 -7.23
C ARG A 11 19.79 4.12 -8.12
N THR A 12 19.98 5.25 -8.80
CA THR A 12 19.01 5.74 -9.79
C THR A 12 18.93 4.74 -10.93
N GLY A 13 17.81 4.01 -11.00
CA GLY A 13 17.58 2.92 -11.95
C GLY A 13 16.19 2.98 -12.57
N SER A 14 15.81 1.90 -13.26
CA SER A 14 14.46 1.80 -13.80
C SER A 14 13.41 1.75 -12.68
N PRO A 15 12.15 2.15 -12.92
CA PRO A 15 11.14 2.18 -11.88
C PRO A 15 10.81 0.78 -11.32
N MET A 16 10.93 -0.25 -12.16
CA MET A 16 10.78 -1.64 -11.74
C MET A 16 11.92 -2.11 -10.82
N GLN A 17 13.17 -1.72 -11.11
CA GLN A 17 14.29 -2.00 -10.20
C GLN A 17 14.11 -1.31 -8.84
N ALA A 18 13.56 -0.10 -8.84
CA ALA A 18 13.21 0.60 -7.61
C ALA A 18 12.11 -0.14 -6.84
N ALA A 19 11.14 -0.73 -7.53
CA ALA A 19 10.13 -1.55 -6.87
C ALA A 19 10.71 -2.80 -6.21
N ASP A 20 11.63 -3.52 -6.86
CA ASP A 20 12.31 -4.69 -6.28
C ASP A 20 13.08 -4.31 -5.01
N LEU A 21 13.71 -3.13 -5.01
CA LEU A 21 14.33 -2.56 -3.81
C LEU A 21 13.28 -2.31 -2.71
N GLY A 22 12.08 -1.87 -3.07
CA GLY A 22 10.94 -1.73 -2.16
C GLY A 22 10.55 -3.05 -1.49
N VAL A 23 10.53 -4.17 -2.23
CA VAL A 23 10.29 -5.50 -1.65
C VAL A 23 11.36 -5.82 -0.60
N ARG A 24 12.64 -5.63 -0.92
CA ARG A 24 13.75 -5.87 0.02
C ARG A 24 13.69 -4.96 1.25
N LEU A 25 13.30 -3.70 1.06
CA LEU A 25 13.09 -2.77 2.16
C LEU A 25 11.96 -3.26 3.09
N CYS A 26 10.86 -3.74 2.53
CA CYS A 26 9.76 -4.31 3.31
C CYS A 26 10.20 -5.56 4.07
N GLN A 27 10.97 -6.45 3.44
CA GLN A 27 11.52 -7.66 4.08
C GLN A 27 12.44 -7.31 5.25
N HIS A 28 13.36 -6.37 5.05
CA HIS A 28 14.27 -5.92 6.10
C HIS A 28 13.53 -5.22 7.26
N ALA A 29 12.50 -4.43 6.93
CA ALA A 29 11.68 -3.71 7.91
C ALA A 29 10.46 -4.52 8.43
N ALA A 30 10.31 -5.79 8.05
CA ALA A 30 9.10 -6.58 8.29
C ALA A 30 8.74 -6.64 9.79
N ARG A 31 9.75 -6.78 10.66
CA ARG A 31 9.59 -6.80 12.12
C ARG A 31 8.95 -5.53 12.70
N PHE A 32 9.00 -4.41 11.98
CA PHE A 32 8.38 -3.14 12.39
C PHE A 32 7.07 -2.89 11.62
N VAL A 33 7.03 -3.24 10.34
CA VAL A 33 5.90 -2.99 9.45
C VAL A 33 4.70 -3.85 9.85
N TYR A 34 4.87 -5.17 10.00
CA TYR A 34 3.75 -6.09 10.24
C TYR A 34 3.05 -5.84 11.58
N PRO A 35 3.75 -5.67 12.73
CA PRO A 35 3.06 -5.38 13.99
C PRO A 35 2.26 -4.08 13.92
N CYS A 36 2.83 -3.02 13.34
CA CYS A 36 2.14 -1.73 13.17
C CYS A 36 0.94 -1.85 12.24
N PHE A 37 1.08 -2.57 11.14
CA PHE A 37 0.03 -2.75 10.15
C PHE A 37 -1.11 -3.61 10.69
N VAL A 38 -0.79 -4.78 11.27
CA VAL A 38 -1.77 -5.71 11.84
C VAL A 38 -2.50 -5.09 13.02
N ALA A 39 -1.82 -4.33 13.88
CA ALA A 39 -2.46 -3.62 14.99
C ALA A 39 -3.53 -2.61 14.53
N VAL A 40 -3.41 -2.06 13.33
CA VAL A 40 -4.43 -1.18 12.72
C VAL A 40 -5.44 -1.98 11.89
N LEU A 41 -4.99 -3.02 11.19
CA LEU A 41 -5.83 -3.86 10.35
C LEU A 41 -6.86 -4.65 11.16
N ILE A 42 -6.50 -5.21 12.32
CA ILE A 42 -7.42 -5.98 13.18
C ILE A 42 -8.64 -5.15 13.60
N PRO A 43 -8.50 -3.97 14.25
CA PRO A 43 -9.66 -3.22 14.69
C PRO A 43 -10.50 -2.72 13.49
N VAL A 44 -9.87 -2.33 12.38
CA VAL A 44 -10.60 -1.97 11.15
C VAL A 44 -11.35 -3.17 10.59
N GLY A 45 -10.72 -4.34 10.58
CA GLY A 45 -11.32 -5.60 10.13
C GLY A 45 -12.52 -6.00 10.98
N LEU A 46 -12.39 -5.92 12.30
CA LEU A 46 -13.49 -6.19 13.23
C LEU A 46 -14.67 -5.22 13.03
N LEU A 47 -14.40 -3.92 12.84
CA LEU A 47 -15.44 -2.92 12.53
C LEU A 47 -16.12 -3.18 11.17
N CYS A 48 -15.37 -3.64 10.17
CA CYS A 48 -15.96 -4.03 8.89
C CYS A 48 -16.84 -5.28 9.08
N CYS A 49 -16.34 -6.30 9.78
CA CYS A 49 -17.05 -7.54 10.07
C CYS A 49 -18.31 -7.33 10.93
N SER A 50 -18.35 -6.35 11.85
CA SER A 50 -19.57 -6.06 12.62
C SER A 50 -20.73 -5.59 11.74
N THR A 51 -20.45 -5.15 10.51
CA THR A 51 -21.46 -4.69 9.56
C THR A 51 -22.10 -5.83 8.77
N PHE A 52 -21.67 -7.08 9.01
CA PHE A 52 -22.16 -8.27 8.33
C PHE A 52 -23.68 -8.45 8.45
N TYR A 53 -24.27 -8.11 9.61
CA TYR A 53 -25.70 -8.20 9.85
C TYR A 53 -26.54 -7.18 9.07
N ILE A 54 -25.95 -6.09 8.59
CA ILE A 54 -26.66 -5.08 7.78
C ILE A 54 -26.76 -5.57 6.33
N ALA A 55 -25.63 -5.97 5.78
CA ALA A 55 -25.54 -6.57 4.47
C ALA A 55 -24.25 -7.37 4.38
N THR A 56 -24.34 -8.56 3.81
CA THR A 56 -23.26 -9.55 3.80
C THR A 56 -22.07 -9.17 2.91
N TRP A 57 -22.31 -8.37 1.87
CA TRP A 57 -21.27 -7.82 0.99
C TRP A 57 -20.58 -6.57 1.55
N LEU A 58 -21.18 -5.96 2.58
CA LEU A 58 -20.77 -4.66 3.13
C LEU A 58 -19.39 -4.72 3.83
N PRO A 59 -19.03 -5.76 4.61
CA PRO A 59 -17.69 -5.90 5.17
C PRO A 59 -16.59 -5.89 4.11
N ALA A 60 -16.78 -6.65 3.02
CA ALA A 60 -15.83 -6.69 1.92
C ALA A 60 -15.69 -5.32 1.25
N LEU A 61 -16.81 -4.61 1.01
CA LEU A 61 -16.77 -3.25 0.46
C LEU A 61 -16.05 -2.28 1.40
N LEU A 62 -16.33 -2.31 2.71
CA LEU A 62 -15.70 -1.42 3.68
C LEU A 62 -14.20 -1.67 3.78
N LEU A 63 -13.76 -2.94 3.81
CA LEU A 63 -12.34 -3.29 3.78
C LEU A 63 -11.68 -2.77 2.51
N TRP A 64 -12.35 -2.99 1.39
CA TRP A 64 -11.92 -2.56 0.08
C TRP A 64 -11.82 -1.01 0.00
N CYS A 65 -12.70 -0.25 0.66
CA CYS A 65 -12.61 1.20 0.85
C CYS A 65 -11.54 1.64 1.86
N ALA A 66 -11.28 0.84 2.89
CA ALA A 66 -10.33 1.15 3.96
C ALA A 66 -8.86 0.96 3.52
N LYS A 67 -8.59 0.16 2.48
CA LYS A 67 -7.25 -0.09 1.92
C LYS A 67 -6.39 1.18 1.75
N PRO A 68 -6.79 2.21 0.98
CA PRO A 68 -6.02 3.46 0.83
C PRO A 68 -5.62 4.13 2.14
N TRP A 69 -6.41 3.93 3.18
CA TRP A 69 -6.14 4.47 4.49
C TRP A 69 -5.15 3.60 5.26
N LEU A 70 -5.27 2.28 5.19
CA LEU A 70 -4.37 1.31 5.80
C LEU A 70 -2.93 1.44 5.27
N ASP A 71 -2.75 1.71 3.98
CA ASP A 71 -1.43 1.90 3.37
C ASP A 71 -0.62 3.01 4.03
N ARG A 72 -1.29 4.02 4.60
CA ARG A 72 -0.62 5.16 5.25
C ARG A 72 0.18 4.74 6.47
N THR A 73 -0.30 3.71 7.18
CA THR A 73 0.42 3.09 8.30
C THR A 73 1.72 2.48 7.81
N VAL A 74 1.66 1.67 6.75
CA VAL A 74 2.84 1.02 6.17
C VAL A 74 3.83 2.07 5.67
N LEU A 75 3.34 3.06 4.92
CA LEU A 75 4.17 4.13 4.37
C LEU A 75 4.87 4.94 5.46
N PHE A 76 4.20 5.21 6.59
CA PHE A 76 4.82 5.88 7.72
C PHE A 76 6.00 5.07 8.28
N VAL A 77 5.80 3.78 8.53
CA VAL A 77 6.85 2.89 9.07
C VAL A 77 8.01 2.75 8.07
N LEU A 78 7.71 2.53 6.78
CA LEU A 78 8.73 2.41 5.74
C LEU A 78 9.53 3.70 5.54
N SER A 79 8.89 4.86 5.64
CA SER A 79 9.57 6.14 5.52
C SER A 79 10.64 6.32 6.60
N ARG A 80 10.37 5.87 7.83
CA ARG A 80 11.33 5.89 8.94
C ARG A 80 12.40 4.81 8.79
N ALA A 81 11.99 3.61 8.38
CA ALA A 81 12.91 2.48 8.15
C ALA A 81 13.94 2.81 7.06
N ALA A 82 13.57 3.58 6.04
CA ALA A 82 14.51 4.03 4.99
C ALA A 82 15.65 4.93 5.53
N PHE A 83 15.42 5.63 6.63
CA PHE A 83 16.43 6.41 7.36
C PHE A 83 17.06 5.63 8.53
N GLY A 84 16.92 4.30 8.56
CA GLY A 84 17.48 3.46 9.62
C GLY A 84 16.80 3.60 10.99
N GLN A 85 15.67 4.33 11.07
CA GLN A 85 14.97 4.53 12.33
C GLN A 85 14.00 3.37 12.60
N SER A 86 14.11 2.74 13.77
CA SER A 86 13.11 1.77 14.23
C SER A 86 11.79 2.47 14.58
N THR A 87 10.67 1.84 14.22
CA THR A 87 9.33 2.36 14.54
C THR A 87 8.62 1.38 15.45
N SER A 88 8.04 1.89 16.55
CA SER A 88 7.19 1.13 17.46
C SER A 88 5.73 1.58 17.36
N LEU A 89 4.81 0.78 17.90
CA LEU A 89 3.38 1.11 17.96
C LEU A 89 3.12 2.44 18.68
N ARG A 90 3.91 2.77 19.71
CA ARG A 90 3.79 4.05 20.42
C ARG A 90 4.07 5.23 19.49
N ASN A 91 5.15 5.16 18.71
CA ASN A 91 5.49 6.22 17.76
C ASN A 91 4.41 6.41 16.68
N LEU A 92 3.76 5.33 16.25
CA LEU A 92 2.61 5.39 15.33
C LEU A 92 1.42 6.10 15.98
N TRP A 93 1.14 5.78 17.24
CA TRP A 93 0.05 6.40 18.00
C TRP A 93 0.29 7.89 18.24
N ASP A 94 1.51 8.30 18.55
CA ASP A 94 1.87 9.71 18.71
C ASP A 94 1.69 10.48 17.38
N ALA A 95 2.00 9.83 16.24
CA ALA A 95 1.82 10.38 14.91
C ALA A 95 0.39 10.21 14.33
N ARG A 96 -0.58 9.68 15.10
CA ARG A 96 -1.93 9.32 14.61
C ARG A 96 -2.65 10.45 13.87
N ARG A 97 -2.50 11.70 14.31
CA ARG A 97 -3.15 12.85 13.67
C ARG A 97 -2.60 13.12 12.27
N GLN A 98 -1.29 12.94 12.09
CA GLN A 98 -0.64 13.12 10.80
C GLN A 98 -0.93 11.96 9.84
N VAL A 99 -0.92 10.72 10.34
CA VAL A 99 -1.12 9.51 9.53
C VAL A 99 -2.60 9.31 9.18
N PHE A 100 -3.49 9.38 10.16
CA PHE A 100 -4.89 8.97 9.99
C PHE A 100 -5.85 10.12 9.68
N LEU A 101 -5.75 11.24 10.40
CA LEU A 101 -6.75 12.32 10.33
C LEU A 101 -6.55 13.25 9.14
N LYS A 102 -5.30 13.46 8.69
CA LYS A 102 -5.01 14.37 7.57
C LYS A 102 -5.54 13.82 6.25
N GLN A 103 -6.59 14.44 5.69
CA GLN A 103 -7.23 14.08 4.41
C GLN A 103 -7.92 12.69 4.40
N PHE A 104 -8.52 12.30 5.52
CA PHE A 104 -9.28 11.04 5.65
C PHE A 104 -10.35 10.89 4.56
N PHE A 105 -11.28 11.85 4.46
CA PHE A 105 -12.40 11.82 3.51
C PHE A 105 -11.96 11.70 2.04
N TRP A 106 -10.94 12.46 1.64
CA TRP A 106 -10.41 12.41 0.28
C TRP A 106 -9.75 11.07 -0.05
N THR A 107 -9.23 10.37 0.97
CA THR A 107 -8.55 9.08 0.81
C THR A 107 -9.54 7.94 0.61
N TRP A 108 -10.68 7.99 1.31
CA TRP A 108 -11.75 6.99 1.17
C TRP A 108 -12.53 7.11 -0.14
N THR A 109 -12.79 8.32 -0.65
CA THR A 109 -13.68 8.50 -1.82
C THR A 109 -12.94 8.51 -3.16
N LEU A 110 -12.00 9.45 -3.33
CA LEU A 110 -11.47 9.79 -4.66
C LEU A 110 -10.11 9.17 -4.97
N ARG A 111 -9.28 8.90 -3.95
CA ARG A 111 -7.93 8.35 -4.16
C ARG A 111 -7.91 6.87 -4.50
N ARG A 112 -9.02 6.17 -4.27
CA ARG A 112 -9.20 4.79 -4.64
C ARG A 112 -9.17 4.56 -6.15
N LEU A 113 -9.85 5.41 -6.91
CA LEU A 113 -9.99 5.25 -8.36
C LEU A 113 -8.73 5.67 -9.12
N SER A 114 -7.62 5.98 -8.43
CA SER A 114 -6.39 6.38 -9.06
C SER A 114 -5.53 5.16 -9.42
N PRO A 115 -5.30 4.88 -10.71
CA PRO A 115 -4.45 3.76 -11.14
C PRO A 115 -2.96 3.93 -10.79
N TRP A 116 -2.58 5.12 -10.30
CA TRP A 116 -1.20 5.48 -9.93
C TRP A 116 -1.06 5.70 -8.42
N ARG A 117 -1.95 5.09 -7.62
CA ARG A 117 -2.01 5.28 -6.16
C ARG A 117 -0.67 4.96 -5.50
N SER A 118 -0.05 3.84 -5.84
CA SER A 118 1.25 3.40 -5.30
C SER A 118 2.32 4.51 -5.34
N LEU A 119 2.43 5.21 -6.46
CA LEU A 119 3.43 6.28 -6.67
C LEU A 119 3.02 7.62 -6.06
N THR A 120 1.72 7.91 -6.00
CA THR A 120 1.22 9.24 -5.60
C THR A 120 0.99 9.35 -4.10
N GLN A 121 0.77 8.24 -3.40
CA GLN A 121 0.54 8.23 -1.96
C GLN A 121 1.66 8.86 -1.12
N PRO A 122 2.95 8.57 -1.37
CA PRO A 122 4.05 9.21 -0.65
C PRO A 122 4.04 10.74 -0.74
N VAL A 123 3.65 11.29 -1.89
CA VAL A 123 3.55 12.74 -2.12
C VAL A 123 2.54 13.37 -1.15
N PHE A 124 1.38 12.75 -0.97
CA PHE A 124 0.33 13.28 -0.11
C PHE A 124 0.70 13.26 1.38
N GLN A 125 1.44 12.23 1.81
CA GLN A 125 1.74 12.01 3.23
C GLN A 125 3.05 12.67 3.67
N LEU A 126 4.10 12.59 2.83
CA LEU A 126 5.46 13.00 3.19
C LEU A 126 5.80 14.42 2.76
N GLU A 127 5.32 14.90 1.61
CA GLU A 127 5.72 16.23 1.10
C GLU A 127 4.93 17.39 1.73
N GLY A 128 3.77 17.13 2.33
CA GLY A 128 3.00 18.13 3.09
C GLY A 128 2.59 19.38 2.29
N THR A 129 2.64 19.34 0.96
CA THR A 129 2.44 20.50 0.08
C THR A 129 0.98 20.99 0.07
N SER A 130 0.79 22.30 -0.13
CA SER A 130 -0.53 22.91 -0.30
C SER A 130 -1.26 22.34 -1.53
N VAL A 131 -2.59 22.24 -1.45
CA VAL A 131 -3.47 21.61 -2.45
C VAL A 131 -3.25 22.18 -3.87
N TRP A 132 -2.95 23.48 -3.97
CA TRP A 132 -2.70 24.16 -5.24
C TRP A 132 -1.38 23.73 -5.91
N LYS A 133 -0.31 23.60 -5.13
CA LYS A 133 1.01 23.16 -5.63
C LYS A 133 1.07 21.66 -5.87
N LEU A 134 0.26 20.89 -5.14
CA LEU A 134 0.18 19.43 -5.19
C LEU A 134 -0.14 18.91 -6.60
N ARG A 135 -1.05 19.52 -7.35
CA ARG A 135 -1.39 19.08 -8.72
C ARG A 135 -0.18 19.15 -9.66
N LYS A 136 0.56 20.25 -9.62
CA LYS A 136 1.79 20.43 -10.42
C LYS A 136 2.85 19.39 -10.03
N ARG A 137 3.03 19.19 -8.73
CA ARG A 137 3.99 18.22 -8.19
C ARG A 137 3.65 16.78 -8.57
N LEU A 138 2.38 16.38 -8.48
CA LEU A 138 1.91 15.07 -8.91
C LEU A 138 2.11 14.86 -10.42
N LYS A 139 1.89 15.90 -11.25
CA LYS A 139 2.14 15.83 -12.70
C LYS A 139 3.63 15.60 -13.00
N LEU A 140 4.52 16.25 -12.25
CA LEU A 140 5.98 16.10 -12.38
C LEU A 140 6.48 14.72 -11.94
N ILE A 141 5.99 14.21 -10.80
CA ILE A 141 6.36 12.87 -10.32
C ILE A 141 5.84 11.79 -11.26
N ARG A 142 4.63 11.97 -11.80
CA ARG A 142 4.05 11.02 -12.76
C ARG A 142 4.68 11.09 -14.14
N SER A 143 5.33 12.19 -14.54
CA SER A 143 5.91 12.28 -15.88
C SER A 143 6.98 11.20 -16.08
N GLY A 144 6.86 10.44 -17.17
CA GLY A 144 7.75 9.30 -17.50
C GLY A 144 7.45 7.98 -16.76
N HIS A 145 6.66 7.98 -15.67
CA HIS A 145 6.52 6.81 -14.78
C HIS A 145 5.07 6.30 -14.64
N LYS A 146 4.13 6.84 -15.45
CA LYS A 146 2.70 6.48 -15.39
C LYS A 146 2.45 5.01 -15.70
N ARG A 147 3.14 4.46 -16.71
CA ARG A 147 2.95 3.08 -17.17
C ARG A 147 3.43 2.11 -16.11
N ASP A 148 4.60 2.35 -15.54
CA ASP A 148 5.19 1.50 -14.52
C ASP A 148 4.35 1.47 -13.24
N ALA A 149 3.85 2.62 -12.79
CA ALA A 149 2.95 2.68 -11.64
C ALA A 149 1.59 1.98 -11.89
N LEU A 150 1.08 2.05 -13.13
CA LEU A 150 -0.12 1.32 -13.54
C LEU A 150 0.14 -0.19 -13.55
N LEU A 151 1.20 -0.64 -14.22
CA LEU A 151 1.61 -2.04 -14.29
C LEU A 151 1.80 -2.63 -12.89
N MET A 152 2.42 -1.87 -12.00
CA MET A 152 2.61 -2.26 -10.60
C MET A 152 1.27 -2.45 -9.87
N THR A 153 0.35 -1.50 -10.01
CA THR A 153 -0.98 -1.59 -9.38
C THR A 153 -1.80 -2.74 -9.95
N SER A 154 -1.73 -2.99 -11.27
CA SER A 154 -2.37 -4.15 -11.87
C SER A 154 -1.73 -5.47 -11.44
N ALA A 155 -0.39 -5.54 -11.36
CA ALA A 155 0.31 -6.76 -10.97
C ALA A 155 -0.07 -7.21 -9.55
N PHE A 156 -0.05 -6.29 -8.59
CA PHE A 156 -0.51 -6.58 -7.23
C PHE A 156 -2.02 -6.85 -7.16
N GLY A 157 -2.84 -6.17 -7.98
CA GLY A 157 -4.27 -6.47 -8.10
C GLY A 157 -4.53 -7.89 -8.60
N TYR A 158 -3.80 -8.36 -9.63
CA TYR A 158 -3.89 -9.74 -10.10
C TYR A 158 -3.38 -10.73 -9.05
N ALA A 159 -2.24 -10.44 -8.41
CA ALA A 159 -1.71 -11.29 -7.34
C ALA A 159 -2.69 -11.43 -6.17
N GLU A 160 -3.35 -10.33 -5.77
CA GLU A 160 -4.42 -10.33 -4.76
C GLU A 160 -5.58 -11.24 -5.19
N THR A 161 -6.08 -11.11 -6.42
CA THR A 161 -7.16 -11.99 -6.91
C THR A 161 -6.74 -13.45 -6.96
N CYS A 162 -5.54 -13.76 -7.47
CA CYS A 162 -5.00 -15.12 -7.52
C CYS A 162 -4.87 -15.72 -6.13
N LEU A 163 -4.36 -14.97 -5.14
CA LEU A 163 -4.25 -15.44 -3.76
C LEU A 163 -5.62 -15.67 -3.12
N CYS A 164 -6.59 -14.77 -3.33
CA CYS A 164 -7.95 -14.97 -2.84
C CYS A 164 -8.56 -16.26 -3.40
N PHE A 165 -8.48 -16.45 -4.72
CA PHE A 165 -8.98 -17.67 -5.36
C PHE A 165 -8.22 -18.93 -4.92
N ALA A 166 -6.90 -18.84 -4.71
CA ALA A 166 -6.10 -19.96 -4.22
C ALA A 166 -6.53 -20.40 -2.82
N VAL A 167 -6.75 -19.47 -1.90
CA VAL A 167 -7.20 -19.78 -0.53
C VAL A 167 -8.63 -20.31 -0.53
N VAL A 168 -9.54 -19.73 -1.32
CA VAL A 168 -10.92 -20.24 -1.46
C VAL A 168 -10.93 -21.64 -2.08
N SER A 169 -10.10 -21.87 -3.10
CA SER A 169 -9.93 -23.20 -3.70
C SER A 169 -9.43 -24.21 -2.66
N LEU A 170 -8.44 -23.84 -1.86
CA LEU A 170 -7.93 -24.68 -0.79
C LEU A 170 -9.03 -25.02 0.23
N TRP A 171 -9.84 -24.04 0.64
CA TRP A 171 -11.01 -24.27 1.49
C TRP A 171 -11.96 -25.31 0.89
N ILE A 172 -12.22 -25.24 -0.41
CA ILE A 172 -13.10 -26.19 -1.11
C ILE A 172 -12.51 -27.61 -1.08
N TRP A 173 -11.19 -27.74 -1.29
CA TRP A 173 -10.51 -29.04 -1.25
C TRP A 173 -10.48 -29.71 0.13
N PHE A 174 -10.50 -28.91 1.21
CA PHE A 174 -10.50 -29.43 2.58
C PHE A 174 -11.91 -29.66 3.16
N LEU A 175 -12.98 -29.31 2.44
CA LEU A 175 -14.33 -29.64 2.88
C LEU A 175 -14.54 -31.16 2.84
N PRO A 176 -15.05 -31.77 3.92
CA PRO A 176 -15.37 -33.19 3.91
C PRO A 176 -16.50 -33.41 2.89
N MET A 177 -16.21 -34.13 1.80
CA MET A 177 -17.25 -34.58 0.88
C MET A 177 -18.11 -35.62 1.61
N GLN A 178 -19.30 -35.21 2.04
CA GLN A 178 -20.39 -36.16 2.25
C GLN A 178 -21.00 -36.50 0.89
N ASP A 179 -21.56 -37.71 0.76
CA ASP A 179 -21.97 -38.35 -0.51
C ASP A 179 -22.91 -37.54 -1.42
N ASN A 180 -23.37 -36.35 -1.00
CA ASN A 180 -24.20 -35.45 -1.81
C ASN A 180 -23.88 -33.94 -1.67
N THR A 181 -22.77 -33.56 -1.03
CA THR A 181 -22.37 -32.14 -0.91
C THR A 181 -21.69 -31.67 -2.20
N GLY A 182 -22.48 -31.38 -3.22
CA GLY A 182 -21.99 -30.75 -4.44
C GLY A 182 -21.56 -29.30 -4.21
N ILE A 183 -20.79 -28.72 -5.13
CA ILE A 183 -20.38 -27.30 -5.12
C ILE A 183 -21.61 -26.38 -5.03
N ALA A 184 -22.77 -26.81 -5.52
CA ALA A 184 -24.03 -26.08 -5.42
C ALA A 184 -24.53 -25.89 -3.98
N ASP A 185 -24.21 -26.81 -3.05
CA ASP A 185 -24.62 -26.71 -1.63
C ASP A 185 -23.79 -25.69 -0.85
N LEU A 186 -22.55 -25.41 -1.29
CA LEU A 186 -21.74 -24.29 -0.79
C LEU A 186 -22.39 -22.95 -1.08
N PHE A 187 -22.97 -22.79 -2.28
CA PHE A 187 -23.70 -21.58 -2.65
C PHE A 187 -25.04 -21.41 -1.91
N LYS A 188 -25.58 -22.49 -1.30
CA LYS A 188 -26.76 -22.40 -0.43
C LYS A 188 -26.42 -21.83 0.96
N HIS A 189 -25.18 -22.00 1.42
CA HIS A 189 -24.69 -21.45 2.69
C HIS A 189 -24.06 -20.07 2.48
N GLU A 190 -24.85 -19.13 1.95
CA GLU A 190 -24.41 -17.80 1.52
C GLU A 190 -23.58 -17.08 2.59
N HIS A 191 -24.04 -17.13 3.85
CA HIS A 191 -23.37 -16.47 4.97
C HIS A 191 -21.98 -17.06 5.27
N ALA A 192 -21.85 -18.39 5.31
CA ALA A 192 -20.57 -19.04 5.60
C ALA A 192 -19.54 -18.74 4.52
N MET A 193 -19.98 -18.74 3.26
CA MET A 193 -19.14 -18.40 2.11
C MET A 193 -18.69 -16.93 2.14
N GLN A 194 -19.56 -16.00 2.53
CA GLN A 194 -19.22 -14.58 2.66
C GLN A 194 -18.26 -14.29 3.83
N TRP A 195 -18.41 -14.99 4.96
CA TRP A 195 -17.44 -14.93 6.05
C TRP A 195 -16.08 -15.48 5.62
N GLY A 196 -16.05 -16.65 4.98
CA GLY A 196 -14.84 -17.26 4.44
C GLY A 196 -14.13 -16.33 3.44
N TRP A 197 -14.89 -15.70 2.54
CA TRP A 197 -14.35 -14.69 1.62
C TRP A 197 -13.77 -13.48 2.35
N THR A 198 -14.48 -12.93 3.33
CA THR A 198 -14.03 -11.75 4.09
C THR A 198 -12.76 -12.04 4.89
N ILE A 199 -12.66 -13.20 5.54
CA ILE A 199 -11.47 -13.62 6.29
C ILE A 199 -10.30 -13.87 5.33
N THR A 200 -10.55 -14.54 4.21
CA THR A 200 -9.55 -14.73 3.15
C THR A 200 -9.02 -13.39 2.66
N TYR A 201 -9.94 -12.45 2.40
CA TYR A 201 -9.59 -11.12 1.94
C TYR A 201 -8.72 -10.38 2.97
N LEU A 202 -9.09 -10.41 4.24
CA LEU A 202 -8.29 -9.85 5.34
C LEU A 202 -6.88 -10.44 5.40
N ALA A 203 -6.75 -11.76 5.26
CA ALA A 203 -5.46 -12.44 5.28
C ALA A 203 -4.58 -12.03 4.08
N VAL A 204 -5.16 -11.96 2.88
CA VAL A 204 -4.45 -11.52 1.68
C VAL A 204 -3.99 -10.06 1.82
N ILE A 205 -4.83 -9.18 2.36
CA ILE A 205 -4.46 -7.78 2.65
C ILE A 205 -3.31 -7.73 3.67
N ALA A 206 -3.43 -8.49 4.76
CA ALA A 206 -2.42 -8.54 5.83
C ALA A 206 -1.04 -8.87 5.28
N PHE A 207 -0.97 -9.78 4.30
CA PHE A 207 0.26 -10.26 3.70
C PHE A 207 0.77 -9.37 2.56
N LEU A 208 -0.09 -9.04 1.58
CA LEU A 208 0.33 -8.49 0.29
C LEU A 208 0.43 -6.95 0.29
N GLU A 209 -0.44 -6.27 1.03
CA GLU A 209 -0.52 -4.79 1.00
C GLU A 209 0.80 -4.12 1.46
N PRO A 210 1.52 -4.62 2.49
CA PRO A 210 2.81 -4.04 2.87
C PRO A 210 3.84 -3.99 1.73
N PHE A 211 3.89 -5.04 0.90
CA PHE A 211 4.79 -5.10 -0.25
C PHE A 211 4.36 -4.13 -1.36
N TYR A 212 3.06 -4.04 -1.64
CA TYR A 212 2.51 -3.09 -2.60
C TYR A 212 2.92 -1.65 -2.27
N VAL A 213 2.74 -1.25 -1.01
CA VAL A 213 3.09 0.09 -0.53
C VAL A 213 4.60 0.32 -0.58
N ALA A 214 5.40 -0.68 -0.24
CA ALA A 214 6.86 -0.57 -0.26
C ALA A 214 7.41 -0.37 -1.69
N CYS A 215 6.89 -1.11 -2.66
CA CYS A 215 7.21 -0.93 -4.07
C CYS A 215 6.87 0.49 -4.54
N GLY A 216 5.66 0.97 -4.24
CA GLY A 216 5.23 2.33 -4.59
C GLY A 216 6.09 3.42 -3.94
N PHE A 217 6.46 3.22 -2.67
CA PHE A 217 7.35 4.12 -1.94
C PHE A 217 8.76 4.18 -2.53
N ALA A 218 9.34 3.03 -2.88
CA ALA A 218 10.68 3.00 -3.47
C ALA A 218 10.71 3.59 -4.89
N MET A 219 9.66 3.37 -5.69
CA MET A 219 9.48 4.07 -6.97
C MET A 219 9.41 5.59 -6.79
N TYR A 220 8.71 6.06 -5.75
CA TYR A 220 8.66 7.48 -5.41
C TYR A 220 10.04 8.03 -5.01
N LEU A 221 10.78 7.33 -4.15
CA LEU A 221 12.14 7.75 -3.76
C LEU A 221 13.08 7.83 -4.97
N ASN A 222 13.05 6.83 -5.86
CA ASN A 222 13.84 6.84 -7.08
C ASN A 222 13.52 8.04 -7.96
N ARG A 223 12.21 8.33 -8.18
CA ARG A 223 11.81 9.49 -8.97
C ARG A 223 12.22 10.81 -8.33
N ARG A 224 12.12 10.91 -7.01
CA ARG A 224 12.54 12.10 -6.27
C ARG A 224 14.05 12.32 -6.41
N ALA A 225 14.85 11.28 -6.23
CA ALA A 225 16.31 11.36 -6.40
C ALA A 225 16.70 11.78 -7.83
N GLN A 226 16.02 11.27 -8.86
CA GLN A 226 16.25 11.69 -10.24
C GLN A 226 15.97 13.18 -10.46
N LEU A 227 14.87 13.70 -9.89
CA LEU A 227 14.52 15.11 -10.02
C LEU A 227 15.52 16.01 -9.28
N GLU A 228 15.92 15.62 -8.07
CA GLU A 228 16.92 16.36 -7.29
C GLU A 228 18.30 16.34 -7.95
N ALA A 229 18.71 15.20 -8.53
CA ALA A 229 19.96 15.09 -9.28
C ALA A 229 19.96 15.97 -10.54
N TRP A 230 18.83 16.03 -11.25
CA TRP A 230 18.67 16.91 -12.40
C TRP A 230 18.75 18.40 -12.02
N ASP A 231 18.11 18.79 -10.92
CA ASP A 231 18.16 20.17 -10.43
C ASP A 231 19.61 20.56 -10.07
N ILE A 232 20.36 19.67 -9.42
CA ILE A 232 21.79 19.87 -9.11
C ILE A 232 22.61 20.00 -10.40
N GLU A 233 22.42 19.11 -11.38
CA GLU A 233 23.12 19.15 -12.67
C GLU A 233 22.88 20.48 -13.40
N GLN A 234 21.65 20.99 -13.39
CA GLN A 234 21.32 22.28 -14.00
C GLN A 234 22.02 23.45 -13.31
N GLU A 235 22.10 23.46 -11.98
CA GLU A 235 22.85 24.48 -11.24
C GLU A 235 24.36 24.40 -11.53
N PHE A 236 24.93 23.19 -11.63
CA PHE A 236 26.32 23.01 -12.07
C PHE A 236 26.54 23.54 -13.49
N ARG A 237 25.66 23.21 -14.44
CA ARG A 237 25.75 23.72 -15.82
C ARG A 237 25.71 25.24 -15.86
N ARG A 238 24.91 25.90 -15.01
CA ARG A 238 24.85 27.37 -14.92
C ARG A 238 26.10 27.96 -14.29
N ALA A 239 26.61 27.35 -13.22
CA ALA A 239 27.78 27.85 -12.50
C ALA A 239 29.07 27.74 -13.31
N PHE A 240 29.19 26.73 -14.19
CA PHE A 240 30.39 26.46 -15.00
C PHE A 240 30.21 26.79 -16.50
N ALA A 241 29.10 27.40 -16.91
CA ALA A 241 28.92 27.94 -18.26
C ALA A 241 29.26 29.44 -18.38
N ALA A 242 29.76 30.05 -17.30
CA ALA A 242 30.41 31.36 -17.28
C ALA A 242 31.93 31.20 -17.34
#